data_AF-A0A369QMX9-F1
#
_entry.id   AF-A0A369QMX9-F1
#
_cell.length_a   1.000
_cell.length_b   1.000
_cell.length_c   1.000
_cell.angle_alpha   90.00
_cell.angle_beta   90.00
_cell.angle_gamma   90.00
#
_symmetry.space_group_name_H-M   'P 1'
#
loop_
_entity.id
_entity.type
_entity.pdbx_description
1 polymer ?
#
loop_
_entity_poly.entity_id
_entity_poly.type
_entity_poly.pdbx_seq_one_letter_code
_entity_poly.pdbx_strand_id
1 'polypeptide(L)'
;MTQLSNNSNLGKKPTKKRIRKIYVMQKQNQLKSILMELGFEDYKPTASLLKKLGITRLRFFQIFENTGKNEITVTEKENIENWLAEILNKPVSQINFMVPGPQELLDLQLTSKRF
;
A
#
# COMPACT_ATOMS: atom_id res chain seq x y z
N MET A 1 -60.04 13.18 23.32
CA MET A 1 -59.77 12.11 22.34
C MET A 1 -58.47 12.44 21.61
N THR A 2 -57.49 11.55 21.78
CA THR A 2 -56.37 11.19 20.89
C THR A 2 -55.45 12.28 20.32
N GLN A 3 -54.20 12.27 20.82
CA GLN A 3 -53.01 12.89 20.19
C GLN A 3 -52.61 12.13 18.92
N LEU A 4 -51.97 12.79 17.96
CA LEU A 4 -51.06 12.14 17.01
C LEU A 4 -49.97 13.14 16.57
N SER A 5 -48.76 12.90 17.08
CA SER A 5 -47.51 13.48 16.63
C SER A 5 -47.03 12.75 15.38
N ASN A 6 -46.55 13.49 14.37
CA ASN A 6 -45.86 12.91 13.22
C ASN A 6 -44.37 13.30 13.28
N ASN A 7 -43.58 12.46 13.95
CA ASN A 7 -42.13 12.47 13.89
C ASN A 7 -41.67 11.62 12.69
N SER A 8 -41.32 12.26 11.57
CA SER A 8 -40.67 11.59 10.45
C SER A 8 -39.18 11.43 10.72
N ASN A 9 -38.83 10.31 11.35
CA ASN A 9 -37.45 9.89 11.59
C ASN A 9 -36.87 9.28 10.29
N LEU A 10 -36.27 10.13 9.44
CA LEU A 10 -35.55 9.70 8.24
C LEU A 10 -34.29 8.92 8.64
N GLY A 11 -34.42 7.60 8.68
CA GLY A 11 -33.35 6.64 8.92
C GLY A 11 -32.22 6.83 7.90
N LYS A 12 -31.14 7.49 8.35
CA LYS A 12 -29.85 7.50 7.65
C LYS A 12 -29.30 6.08 7.67
N LYS A 13 -29.37 5.37 6.55
CA LYS A 13 -28.74 4.05 6.38
C LYS A 13 -27.25 4.17 6.73
N PRO A 14 -26.68 3.27 7.55
CA PRO A 14 -25.26 3.32 7.88
C PRO A 14 -24.47 3.04 6.59
N THR A 15 -23.85 4.08 6.04
CA THR A 15 -22.83 3.94 5.01
C THR A 15 -21.76 3.03 5.58
N LYS A 16 -21.69 1.78 5.08
CA LYS A 16 -20.61 0.84 5.38
C LYS A 16 -19.29 1.55 5.10
N LYS A 17 -18.64 2.06 6.16
CA LYS A 17 -17.27 2.58 6.06
C LYS A 17 -16.44 1.39 5.62
N ARG A 18 -16.04 1.38 4.34
CA ARG A 18 -15.13 0.39 3.79
C ARG A 18 -13.87 0.51 4.64
N ILE A 19 -13.66 -0.45 5.54
CA ILE A 19 -12.45 -0.55 6.35
C ILE A 19 -11.34 -0.81 5.34
N ARG A 20 -10.68 0.26 4.88
CA ARG A 20 -9.41 0.12 4.19
C ARG A 20 -8.47 -0.33 5.28
N LYS A 21 -7.92 -1.55 5.18
CA LYS A 21 -6.80 -1.96 6.02
C LYS A 21 -5.66 -0.98 5.71
N ILE A 22 -5.51 0.02 6.56
CA ILE A 22 -4.42 0.99 6.50
C ILE A 22 -3.31 0.34 7.30
N TYR A 23 -2.26 -0.08 6.61
CA TYR A 23 -1.03 -0.52 7.25
C TYR A 23 -0.27 0.75 7.67
N VAL A 24 -0.43 1.16 8.93
CA VAL A 24 0.40 2.21 9.54
C VAL A 24 1.79 1.62 9.72
N MET A 25 2.73 2.00 8.86
CA MET A 25 4.04 1.39 8.80
C MET A 25 5.13 2.40 9.16
N GLN A 26 5.97 2.04 10.13
CA GLN A 26 7.34 2.54 10.26
C GLN A 26 8.31 1.82 9.30
N LYS A 27 7.80 1.01 8.36
CA LYS A 27 8.60 0.17 7.46
C LYS A 27 9.05 0.97 6.24
N GLN A 28 10.36 1.05 6.04
CA GLN A 28 10.97 1.46 4.80
C GLN A 28 10.70 0.41 3.72
N ASN A 29 10.48 0.84 2.48
CA ASN A 29 10.38 -0.01 1.30
C ASN A 29 11.66 0.09 0.45
N GLN A 30 11.92 -0.92 -0.35
CA GLN A 30 13.14 -1.06 -1.15
C GLN A 30 12.98 -0.62 -2.60
N LEU A 31 11.91 0.12 -2.94
CA LEU A 31 11.64 0.45 -4.34
C LEU A 31 12.81 1.17 -5.01
N LYS A 32 13.42 2.13 -4.33
CA LYS A 32 14.60 2.83 -4.82
C LYS A 32 15.79 1.90 -5.03
N SER A 33 16.10 1.05 -4.07
CA SER A 33 17.20 0.08 -4.17
C SER A 33 17.00 -0.87 -5.35
N ILE A 34 15.79 -1.42 -5.52
CA ILE A 34 15.47 -2.32 -6.64
C ILE A 34 15.66 -1.61 -7.98
N LEU A 35 15.21 -0.37 -8.10
CA LEU A 35 15.34 0.40 -9.35
C LEU A 35 16.80 0.80 -9.63
N MET A 36 17.59 1.10 -8.59
CA MET A 36 19.02 1.35 -8.73
C MET A 36 19.78 0.10 -9.19
N GLU A 37 19.45 -1.09 -8.66
CA GLU A 37 20.02 -2.38 -9.12
C GLU A 37 19.71 -2.66 -10.60
N LEU A 38 18.59 -2.13 -11.10
CA LEU A 38 18.20 -2.18 -12.51
C LEU A 38 18.83 -1.08 -13.38
N GLY A 39 19.66 -0.21 -12.80
CA GLY A 39 20.34 0.89 -13.50
C GLY A 39 19.52 2.18 -13.61
N PHE A 40 18.44 2.33 -12.84
CA PHE A 40 17.62 3.55 -12.82
C PHE A 40 17.96 4.44 -11.62
N GLU A 41 19.06 5.18 -11.71
CA GLU A 41 19.51 6.09 -10.65
C GLU A 41 18.58 7.32 -10.49
N ASP A 42 18.21 7.96 -11.60
CA ASP A 42 17.36 9.15 -11.64
C ASP A 42 16.00 8.85 -12.29
N TYR A 43 15.28 7.86 -11.74
CA TYR A 43 14.03 7.40 -12.34
C TYR A 43 12.95 8.49 -12.35
N LYS A 44 12.45 8.81 -13.55
CA LYS A 44 11.32 9.74 -13.76
C LYS A 44 10.12 8.95 -14.27
N PRO A 45 9.07 8.71 -13.45
CA PRO A 45 7.92 7.94 -13.89
C PRO A 45 7.18 8.67 -15.01
N THR A 46 6.83 7.95 -16.07
CA THR A 46 6.03 8.48 -17.18
C THR A 46 4.57 8.66 -16.74
N ALA A 47 3.82 9.54 -17.41
CA ALA A 47 2.40 9.71 -17.14
C ALA A 47 1.60 8.41 -17.34
N SER A 48 2.00 7.59 -18.31
CA SER A 48 1.40 6.27 -18.56
C SER A 48 1.62 5.32 -17.38
N LEU A 49 2.85 5.26 -16.84
CA LEU A 49 3.14 4.44 -15.66
C LEU A 49 2.35 4.92 -14.44
N LEU A 50 2.31 6.23 -14.19
CA LEU A 50 1.55 6.78 -13.06
C LEU A 50 0.07 6.43 -13.15
N LYS A 51 -0.51 6.49 -14.36
CA LYS A 51 -1.88 6.06 -14.63
C LYS A 51 -2.06 4.56 -14.37
N LYS A 52 -1.11 3.72 -14.79
CA LYS A 52 -1.12 2.27 -14.55
C LYS A 52 -1.06 1.94 -13.07
N LEU A 53 -0.20 2.63 -12.32
CA LEU A 53 -0.07 2.46 -10.87
C LEU A 53 -1.25 3.06 -10.09
N GLY A 54 -2.04 3.95 -10.71
CA GLY A 54 -3.16 4.62 -10.06
C GLY A 54 -2.73 5.66 -9.02
N ILE A 55 -1.52 6.21 -9.14
CA ILE A 55 -0.93 7.15 -8.17
C ILE A 55 -0.47 8.43 -8.84
N THR A 56 -0.35 9.50 -8.05
CA THR A 56 0.20 10.77 -8.51
C THR A 56 1.72 10.71 -8.54
N ARG A 57 2.34 11.62 -9.30
CA ARG A 57 3.80 11.79 -9.32
C ARG A 57 4.37 12.03 -7.93
N LEU A 58 3.74 12.91 -7.16
CA LEU A 58 4.14 13.18 -5.77
C LEU A 58 4.09 11.91 -4.93
N ARG A 59 3.01 11.13 -5.04
CA ARG A 59 2.85 9.89 -4.31
C ARG A 59 3.89 8.85 -4.69
N PHE A 60 4.24 8.75 -5.96
CA PHE A 60 5.33 7.89 -6.41
C PHE A 60 6.65 8.27 -5.72
N PHE A 61 7.02 9.55 -5.70
CA PHE A 61 8.27 9.98 -5.04
C PHE A 61 8.26 9.78 -3.52
N GLN A 62 7.11 9.96 -2.87
CA GLN A 62 6.96 9.62 -1.45
C GLN A 62 7.26 8.14 -1.17
N ILE A 63 6.75 7.26 -2.03
CA ILE A 63 7.02 5.82 -1.92
C ILE A 63 8.50 5.53 -2.26
N PHE A 64 8.99 6.05 -3.39
CA PHE A 64 10.36 5.84 -3.87
C PHE A 64 11.42 6.30 -2.84
N GLU A 65 11.26 7.50 -2.28
CA GLU A 65 12.22 8.07 -1.31
C GLU A 65 11.91 7.69 0.14
N ASN A 66 10.85 6.92 0.41
CA ASN A 66 10.37 6.64 1.78
C ASN A 66 10.11 7.91 2.61
N THR A 67 9.49 8.93 2.01
CA THR A 67 9.23 10.22 2.65
C THR A 67 7.74 10.52 2.80
N GLY A 68 7.38 11.28 3.84
CA GLY A 68 6.01 11.74 4.05
C GLY A 68 5.08 10.69 4.66
N LYS A 69 3.94 10.41 4.02
CA LYS A 69 2.97 9.42 4.52
C LYS A 69 3.48 8.00 4.22
N ASN A 70 4.03 7.35 5.24
CA ASN A 70 4.61 6.00 5.17
C ASN A 70 3.57 4.87 5.02
N GLU A 71 2.29 5.17 5.18
CA GLU A 71 1.21 4.23 4.91
C GLU A 71 1.12 3.96 3.42
N ILE A 72 1.34 2.72 2.97
CA ILE A 72 1.02 2.25 1.62
C ILE A 72 -0.28 1.46 1.66
N THR A 73 -1.20 1.77 0.76
CA THR A 73 -2.43 1.00 0.61
C THR A 73 -2.15 -0.35 -0.06
N VAL A 74 -3.01 -1.34 0.22
CA VAL A 74 -2.89 -2.67 -0.39
C VAL A 74 -2.85 -2.59 -1.93
N THR A 75 -3.70 -1.76 -2.52
CA THR A 75 -3.75 -1.57 -3.98
C THR A 75 -2.48 -0.92 -4.54
N GLU A 76 -1.91 0.07 -3.83
CA GLU A 76 -0.63 0.68 -4.24
C GLU A 76 0.49 -0.37 -4.21
N LYS A 77 0.55 -1.19 -3.15
CA LYS A 77 1.51 -2.28 -3.04
C LYS A 77 1.37 -3.26 -4.20
N GLU A 78 0.17 -3.78 -4.42
CA GLU A 78 -0.12 -4.75 -5.49
C GLU A 78 0.24 -4.19 -6.87
N ASN A 79 -0.11 -2.93 -7.16
CA ASN A 79 0.20 -2.31 -8.45
C ASN A 79 1.72 -2.16 -8.67
N ILE A 80 2.46 -1.78 -7.64
CA ILE A 80 3.93 -1.66 -7.71
C ILE A 80 4.57 -3.05 -7.85
N GLU A 81 4.10 -4.05 -7.11
CA GLU A 81 4.59 -5.43 -7.21
C GLU A 81 4.36 -6.03 -8.60
N ASN A 82 3.17 -5.80 -9.17
CA ASN A 82 2.86 -6.20 -10.54
C ASN A 82 3.78 -5.50 -11.56
N TRP A 83 4.02 -4.21 -11.39
CA TRP A 83 4.91 -3.46 -12.28
C TRP A 83 6.36 -3.95 -12.19
N LEU A 84 6.87 -4.20 -10.98
CA LEU A 84 8.20 -4.74 -10.77
C LEU A 84 8.33 -6.16 -11.34
N ALA A 85 7.29 -6.99 -11.20
CA ALA A 85 7.24 -8.34 -11.78
C ALA A 85 7.41 -8.32 -13.31
N GLU A 86 6.77 -7.36 -13.99
CA GLU A 86 6.90 -7.17 -15.43
C GLU A 86 8.32 -6.77 -15.85
N ILE A 87 8.96 -5.84 -15.12
CA ILE A 87 10.32 -5.40 -15.47
C ILE A 87 11.36 -6.49 -15.17
N LEU A 88 11.18 -7.21 -14.07
CA LEU A 88 12.08 -8.27 -13.64
C LEU A 88 11.85 -9.60 -14.36
N ASN A 89 10.77 -9.71 -15.14
CA ASN A 89 10.30 -10.95 -15.75
C ASN A 89 10.20 -12.10 -14.73
N LYS A 90 9.61 -11.80 -13.57
CA LYS A 90 9.43 -12.73 -12.44
C LYS A 90 7.95 -12.82 -12.07
N PRO A 91 7.48 -13.94 -11.48
CA PRO A 91 6.12 -14.00 -10.97
C PRO A 91 5.94 -13.05 -9.77
N VAL A 92 4.74 -12.46 -9.65
CA VAL A 92 4.39 -11.49 -8.59
C VAL A 92 4.60 -12.07 -7.19
N SER A 93 4.42 -13.40 -7.02
CA SER A 93 4.66 -14.09 -5.74
C SER A 93 6.12 -14.04 -5.26
N GLN A 94 7.06 -13.74 -6.15
CA GLN A 94 8.49 -13.57 -5.83
C GLN A 94 8.88 -12.10 -5.66
N ILE A 95 7.95 -11.16 -5.88
CA ILE A 95 8.19 -9.73 -5.70
C ILE A 95 7.63 -9.30 -4.35
N ASN A 96 8.52 -8.88 -3.46
CA ASN A 96 8.14 -8.15 -2.27
C ASN A 96 9.15 -7.01 -2.08
N PHE A 97 8.68 -5.77 -2.28
CA PHE A 97 9.52 -4.58 -2.09
C PHE A 97 9.36 -3.98 -0.70
N MET A 98 8.52 -4.56 0.16
CA MET A 98 8.30 -4.13 1.53
C MET A 98 9.22 -4.92 2.47
N VAL A 99 10.04 -4.21 3.25
CA VAL A 99 10.91 -4.83 4.26
C VAL A 99 10.07 -5.11 5.50
N PRO A 100 10.02 -6.34 6.04
CA PRO A 100 9.36 -6.61 7.31
C PRO A 100 9.97 -5.76 8.43
N GLY A 101 9.12 -5.24 9.29
CA GLY A 101 9.55 -4.35 10.39
C GLY A 101 10.24 -5.15 11.49
N PRO A 102 10.98 -4.50 12.41
CA PRO A 102 11.70 -5.17 13.49
C PRO A 102 10.81 -6.11 14.32
N GLN A 103 9.54 -5.72 14.55
CA GLN A 103 8.57 -6.52 15.28
C GLN A 103 8.18 -7.81 14.55
N GLU A 104 8.03 -7.75 13.22
CA GLU A 104 7.63 -8.87 12.38
C GLU A 104 8.80 -9.86 12.18
N LEU A 105 10.04 -9.36 12.19
CA LEU A 105 11.25 -10.17 12.24
C LEU A 105 11.35 -10.94 13.58
N LEU A 106 10.95 -10.32 14.69
CA LEU A 106 10.90 -10.97 15.99
C LEU A 106 9.86 -12.10 16.03
N ASP A 107 8.67 -11.84 15.48
CA ASP A 107 7.58 -12.83 15.39
C ASP A 107 7.96 -14.02 14.49
N LEU A 108 8.65 -13.77 13.37
CA LEU A 108 9.18 -14.82 12.49
C LEU A 108 10.28 -15.65 13.17
N GLN A 109 11.16 -15.03 13.98
CA GLN A 109 12.16 -15.76 14.76
C GLN A 109 11.55 -16.63 15.88
N LEU A 110 10.43 -16.19 16.48
CA LEU A 110 9.76 -16.93 17.56
C LEU A 110 8.95 -18.13 17.03
N THR A 111 8.43 -18.07 15.81
CA THR A 111 7.72 -19.20 15.16
C THR A 111 8.69 -20.29 14.69
N SER A 112 9.91 -19.94 14.29
CA SER A 112 10.94 -20.91 13.91
C SER A 112 11.55 -21.70 15.08
N LYS A 113 11.41 -21.24 16.33
CA LYS A 113 11.94 -21.92 17.53
C LYS A 113 10.96 -22.91 18.18
N ARG A 114 9.79 -23.15 17.57
CA ARG A 114 8.74 -24.04 18.10
C ARG A 114 8.64 -25.40 17.41
N PHE A 115 9.62 -25.76 16.56
CA PHE A 115 9.77 -27.09 15.99
C PHE A 115 11.12 -27.68 16.39
#